data_AF-K2ACE6-F1
#
_entry.id   AF-K2ACE6-F1
#
_cell.length_a   1.000
_cell.length_b   1.000
_cell.length_c   1.000
_cell.angle_alpha   90.00
_cell.angle_beta   90.00
_cell.angle_gamma   90.00
#
_symmetry.space_group_name_H-M   'P 1'
#
loop_
_entity.id
_entity.type
_entity.pdbx_description
1 polymer ?
#
loop_
_entity_poly.entity_id
_entity_poly.type
_entity_poly.pdbx_seq_one_letter_code
_entity_poly.pdbx_strand_id
1 'polypeptide(L)'
;MIFDVSLMEIVGLFKKEEKKVKKEEVEEEDEDYFDDFDVNKINIVKPEQIAVEEKESVREETVSLREVKAEDLKEDVKLEAKEEEEFEYAFPDLGWLDATIDNIALDQAVLKDNAEKIKNKLEQFGIRVAMHDVHVGPTVVQYSLKPSDGVKLSKITALKNDMAMALAAP
;
A
#
# COMPACT_ATOMS: atom_id res chain seq x y z
N MET A 1 67.14 22.06 -5.40
CA MET A 1 66.62 22.74 -6.61
C MET A 1 65.11 22.67 -6.53
N ILE A 2 64.51 23.83 -6.26
CA ILE A 2 63.08 24.04 -6.06
C ILE A 2 62.50 24.33 -7.45
N PHE A 3 61.53 23.53 -7.90
CA PHE A 3 60.78 23.85 -9.11
C PHE A 3 59.71 24.88 -8.74
N ASP A 4 59.93 26.10 -9.22
CA ASP A 4 59.02 27.23 -9.13
C ASP A 4 58.03 27.13 -10.29
N VAL A 5 56.87 26.53 -10.05
CA VAL A 5 55.74 26.56 -10.98
C VAL A 5 54.79 27.65 -10.50
N SER A 6 54.68 28.71 -11.29
CA SER A 6 53.88 29.88 -10.96
C SER A 6 52.41 29.52 -10.87
N LEU A 7 51.75 29.88 -9.77
CA LEU A 7 50.31 29.68 -9.56
C LEU A 7 49.45 30.30 -10.68
N MET A 8 49.98 31.29 -11.41
CA MET A 8 49.33 31.90 -12.57
C MET A 8 49.24 30.97 -13.79
N GLU A 9 50.16 30.01 -13.95
CA GLU A 9 50.09 29.02 -15.03
C GLU A 9 48.98 27.99 -14.76
N ILE A 10 48.75 27.62 -13.51
CA ILE A 10 47.70 26.68 -13.10
C ILE A 10 46.32 27.35 -13.22
N VAL A 11 46.19 28.61 -12.82
CA VAL A 11 44.93 29.38 -12.95
C VAL A 11 44.61 29.69 -14.42
N GLY A 12 45.63 29.86 -15.27
CA GLY A 12 45.45 30.03 -16.72
C GLY A 12 44.86 28.81 -17.42
N LEU A 13 45.18 27.60 -16.92
CA LEU A 13 44.67 26.34 -17.48
C LEU A 13 43.17 26.12 -17.23
N PHE A 14 42.61 26.73 -16.17
CA PHE A 14 41.20 26.59 -15.80
C PHE A 14 40.28 27.68 -16.39
N LYS A 15 40.83 28.66 -17.12
CA LYS A 15 40.07 29.84 -17.59
C LYS A 15 39.48 29.69 -19.00
N LYS A 16 39.49 28.49 -19.58
CA LYS A 16 38.98 28.27 -20.94
C LYS A 16 38.15 26.99 -21.04
N GLU A 17 37.00 26.98 -20.37
CA GLU A 17 35.82 26.22 -20.79
C GLU A 17 34.58 26.76 -20.06
N GLU A 18 34.10 27.91 -20.52
CA GLU A 18 32.75 28.39 -20.17
C GLU A 18 31.72 27.57 -20.94
N LYS A 19 31.35 26.40 -20.40
CA LYS A 19 30.08 25.75 -20.74
C LYS A 19 29.03 26.24 -19.75
N LYS A 20 28.05 26.99 -20.27
CA LYS A 20 26.86 27.47 -19.57
C LYS A 20 26.24 26.38 -18.69
N VAL A 21 26.48 26.45 -17.39
CA VAL A 21 25.61 25.85 -16.38
C VAL A 21 24.62 26.95 -16.03
N LYS A 22 23.35 26.76 -16.43
CA LYS A 22 22.25 27.56 -15.89
C LYS A 22 22.28 27.38 -14.38
N LYS A 23 22.61 28.44 -13.65
CA LYS A 23 22.17 28.57 -12.26
C LYS A 23 20.66 28.73 -12.33
N GLU A 24 19.95 27.62 -12.13
CA GLU A 24 18.64 27.72 -11.50
C GLU A 24 18.95 28.16 -10.07
N GLU A 25 18.72 29.44 -9.78
CA GLU A 25 18.47 29.88 -8.42
C GLU A 25 17.26 29.07 -7.95
N VAL A 26 17.54 28.01 -7.19
CA VAL A 26 16.54 27.47 -6.28
C VAL A 26 16.46 28.52 -5.19
N GLU A 27 15.53 29.46 -5.36
CA GLU A 27 14.98 30.17 -4.22
C GLU A 27 14.51 29.08 -3.26
N GLU A 28 15.17 28.96 -2.11
CA GLU A 28 14.60 28.27 -0.96
C GLU A 28 13.42 29.14 -0.51
N GLU A 29 12.32 29.04 -1.27
CA GLU A 29 11.02 29.26 -0.71
C GLU A 29 10.86 28.13 0.31
N ASP A 30 11.18 28.44 1.57
CA ASP A 30 10.49 27.85 2.71
C ASP A 30 9.01 28.31 2.64
N GLU A 31 8.36 28.04 1.52
CA GLU A 31 6.91 28.03 1.42
C GLU A 31 6.50 26.90 2.33
N ASP A 32 5.77 27.23 3.40
CA ASP A 32 5.33 26.30 4.41
C ASP A 32 4.57 25.13 3.73
N TYR A 33 5.30 24.06 3.39
CA TYR A 33 4.81 22.86 2.68
C TYR A 33 3.61 22.20 3.37
N PHE A 34 3.39 22.55 4.64
CA PHE A 34 2.30 22.08 5.48
C PHE A 34 1.04 22.96 5.40
N ASP A 35 1.16 24.24 5.03
CA ASP A 35 0.05 25.20 4.98
C ASP A 35 -0.66 25.24 3.63
N ASP A 36 0.03 24.99 2.50
CA ASP A 36 -0.58 25.09 1.16
C ASP A 36 -1.27 23.80 0.66
N PHE A 37 -1.62 22.89 1.57
CA PHE A 37 -2.32 21.66 1.19
C PHE A 37 -3.80 21.93 0.86
N ASP A 38 -4.08 22.13 -0.42
CA ASP A 38 -5.44 22.18 -0.95
C ASP A 38 -6.04 20.77 -0.99
N VAL A 39 -6.99 20.51 -0.09
CA VAL A 39 -7.83 19.30 -0.07
C VAL A 39 -8.49 18.97 -1.41
N ASN A 40 -8.64 19.95 -2.30
CA ASN A 40 -9.17 19.70 -3.63
C ASN A 40 -8.21 18.95 -4.55
N LYS A 41 -6.91 18.93 -4.23
CA LYS A 41 -5.86 18.23 -4.99
C LYS A 41 -5.63 16.79 -4.51
N ILE A 42 -6.37 16.29 -3.52
CA ILE A 42 -6.25 14.90 -3.05
C ILE A 42 -6.59 13.95 -4.22
N ASN A 43 -5.63 13.08 -4.56
CA ASN A 43 -5.85 12.01 -5.51
C ASN A 43 -6.62 10.87 -4.82
N ILE A 44 -7.87 10.64 -5.27
CA ILE A 44 -8.73 9.58 -4.74
C ILE A 44 -8.61 8.37 -5.68
N VAL A 45 -7.83 7.39 -5.27
CA VAL A 45 -7.66 6.13 -5.99
C VAL A 45 -8.78 5.17 -5.56
N LYS A 46 -9.75 4.96 -6.45
CA LYS A 46 -10.75 3.89 -6.29
C LYS A 46 -10.12 2.58 -6.75
N PRO A 47 -10.54 1.42 -6.19
CA PRO A 47 -10.04 0.15 -6.67
C PRO A 47 -10.63 -0.04 -8.07
N GLU A 48 -9.85 0.25 -9.10
CA GLU A 48 -10.13 -0.26 -10.43
C GLU A 48 -10.05 -1.77 -10.29
N GLN A 49 -11.16 -2.45 -10.59
CA GLN A 49 -11.28 -3.88 -10.48
C GLN A 49 -10.09 -4.50 -11.23
N ILE A 50 -9.25 -5.23 -10.51
CA ILE A 50 -8.24 -6.07 -11.14
C ILE A 50 -9.04 -7.02 -12.01
N ALA A 51 -9.08 -6.78 -13.33
CA ALA A 51 -9.51 -7.77 -14.28
C ALA A 51 -8.65 -8.99 -14.00
N VAL A 52 -9.27 -10.02 -13.42
CA VAL A 52 -8.61 -11.29 -13.19
C VAL A 52 -8.33 -11.82 -14.59
N GLU A 53 -7.17 -11.50 -15.13
CA GLU A 53 -6.59 -12.29 -16.21
C GLU A 53 -6.47 -13.70 -15.63
N GLU A 54 -7.27 -14.62 -16.16
CA GLU A 54 -7.12 -16.05 -15.93
C GLU A 54 -5.70 -16.44 -16.35
N LYS A 55 -4.77 -16.35 -15.41
CA LYS A 55 -3.51 -17.06 -15.52
C LYS A 55 -3.83 -18.49 -15.13
N GLU A 56 -4.02 -19.32 -16.15
CA GLU A 56 -4.00 -20.78 -16.04
C GLU A 56 -2.77 -21.18 -15.22
N SER A 57 -2.99 -21.48 -13.94
CA SER A 57 -1.97 -22.09 -13.10
C SER A 57 -1.97 -23.59 -13.42
N VAL A 58 -1.18 -23.98 -14.41
CA VAL A 58 -0.77 -25.38 -14.57
C VAL A 58 0.18 -25.69 -13.42
N ARG A 59 -0.34 -26.25 -12.34
CA ARG A 59 0.43 -26.84 -11.26
C ARG A 59 0.19 -28.34 -11.27
N GLU A 60 0.97 -29.05 -12.10
CA GLU A 60 1.13 -30.50 -11.95
C GLU A 60 1.93 -30.76 -10.66
N GLU A 61 1.23 -30.84 -9.52
CA GLU A 61 1.77 -31.46 -8.32
C GLU A 61 1.21 -32.88 -8.23
N THR A 62 1.99 -33.84 -8.72
CA THR A 62 1.76 -35.26 -8.49
C THR A 62 1.88 -35.53 -6.99
N VAL A 63 0.75 -35.66 -6.32
CA VAL A 63 0.70 -36.07 -4.91
C VAL A 63 1.09 -37.55 -4.83
N SER A 64 2.30 -37.83 -4.36
CA SER A 64 2.75 -39.20 -4.08
C SER A 64 1.94 -39.76 -2.91
N LEU A 65 0.96 -40.61 -3.22
CA LEU A 65 0.34 -41.46 -2.21
C LEU A 65 1.43 -42.34 -1.57
N ARG A 66 1.50 -42.34 -0.24
CA ARG A 66 2.34 -43.28 0.51
C ARG A 66 1.63 -44.63 0.51
N GLU A 67 2.24 -45.63 -0.11
CA GLU A 67 1.80 -47.02 0.00
C GLU A 67 1.99 -47.50 1.45
N VAL A 68 0.89 -47.86 2.10
CA VAL A 68 0.88 -48.46 3.43
C VAL A 68 1.14 -49.96 3.26
N LYS A 69 2.18 -50.48 3.90
CA LYS A 69 2.52 -51.91 3.86
C LYS A 69 1.44 -52.76 4.55
N ALA A 70 1.10 -53.87 3.92
CA ALA A 70 -0.01 -54.76 4.28
C ALA A 70 0.25 -55.65 5.53
N GLU A 71 1.29 -55.38 6.33
CA GLU A 71 1.66 -56.24 7.46
C GLU A 71 0.97 -55.88 8.80
N ASP A 72 0.29 -54.72 8.92
CA ASP A 72 -0.26 -54.21 10.18
C ASP A 72 -1.77 -54.45 10.39
N LEU A 73 -2.46 -55.17 9.49
CA LEU A 73 -3.90 -55.46 9.62
C LEU A 73 -4.13 -56.94 9.89
N LYS A 74 -3.88 -57.38 11.13
CA LYS A 74 -4.32 -58.68 11.64
C LYS A 74 -5.39 -58.50 12.70
N GLU A 75 -6.62 -58.30 12.26
CA GLU A 75 -7.81 -58.64 13.03
C GLU A 75 -8.93 -58.94 12.02
N ASP A 76 -9.43 -60.18 12.05
CA ASP A 76 -10.48 -60.68 11.16
C ASP A 76 -11.83 -60.03 11.50
N VAL A 77 -12.01 -58.77 11.12
CA VAL A 77 -13.34 -58.14 11.11
C VAL A 77 -14.00 -58.52 9.80
N LYS A 78 -14.96 -59.45 9.87
CA LYS A 78 -15.82 -59.80 8.74
C LYS A 78 -16.79 -58.64 8.49
N LEU A 79 -16.31 -57.62 7.78
CA LEU A 79 -17.14 -56.56 7.22
C LEU A 79 -17.87 -57.16 6.02
N GLU A 80 -19.21 -57.25 6.10
CA GLU A 80 -20.01 -57.51 4.91
C GLU A 80 -19.80 -56.32 3.98
N ALA A 81 -19.14 -56.56 2.84
CA ALA A 81 -18.90 -55.57 1.81
C ALA A 81 -20.26 -55.13 1.25
N LYS A 82 -20.79 -54.04 1.82
CA LYS A 82 -21.85 -53.27 1.17
C LYS A 82 -21.24 -52.79 -0.15
N GLU A 83 -21.89 -53.13 -1.26
CA GLU A 83 -21.50 -52.65 -2.59
C GLU A 83 -21.21 -51.15 -2.50
N GLU A 84 -19.93 -50.79 -2.67
CA GLU A 84 -19.52 -49.40 -2.73
C GLU A 84 -20.07 -48.86 -4.05
N GLU A 85 -21.27 -48.27 -3.97
CA GLU A 85 -21.80 -47.48 -5.08
C GLU A 85 -20.74 -46.42 -5.40
N GLU A 86 -20.16 -46.51 -6.59
CA GLU A 86 -19.11 -45.63 -7.07
C GLU A 86 -19.76 -44.26 -7.36
N PHE A 87 -19.86 -43.42 -6.33
CA PHE A 87 -20.43 -42.09 -6.45
C PHE A 87 -19.47 -41.21 -7.27
N GLU A 88 -19.85 -40.95 -8.52
CA GLU A 88 -19.17 -39.97 -9.36
C GLU A 88 -19.42 -38.55 -8.80
N TYR A 89 -18.38 -37.96 -8.22
CA TYR A 89 -18.46 -36.63 -7.62
C TYR A 89 -18.65 -35.56 -8.69
N ALA A 90 -19.79 -34.86 -8.66
CA ALA A 90 -20.02 -33.67 -9.47
C ALA A 90 -19.71 -32.40 -8.66
N PHE A 91 -18.99 -31.46 -9.28
CA PHE A 91 -18.74 -30.15 -8.66
C PHE A 91 -20.06 -29.38 -8.50
N PRO A 92 -20.25 -28.67 -7.38
CA PRO A 92 -21.40 -27.81 -7.20
C PRO A 92 -21.36 -26.63 -8.17
N ASP A 93 -22.54 -26.21 -8.63
CA ASP A 93 -22.69 -25.05 -9.49
C ASP A 93 -22.44 -23.75 -8.69
N LEU A 94 -21.64 -22.84 -9.26
CA LEU A 94 -21.37 -21.52 -8.69
C LEU A 94 -22.61 -20.60 -8.74
N GLY A 95 -23.64 -20.97 -9.51
CA GLY A 95 -24.92 -20.24 -9.56
C GLY A 95 -25.71 -20.20 -8.25
N TRP A 96 -25.28 -20.93 -7.21
CA TRP A 96 -25.84 -20.82 -5.86
C TRP A 96 -25.25 -19.66 -5.04
N LEU A 97 -24.22 -18.98 -5.55
CA LEU A 97 -23.63 -17.82 -4.90
C LEU A 97 -24.45 -16.56 -5.21
N ASP A 98 -24.72 -15.76 -4.19
CA ASP A 98 -25.34 -14.44 -4.37
C ASP A 98 -24.42 -13.51 -5.18
N ALA A 99 -25.03 -12.60 -5.95
CA ALA A 99 -24.29 -11.60 -6.71
C ALA A 99 -23.46 -10.68 -5.81
N THR A 100 -22.27 -10.32 -6.26
CA THR A 100 -21.39 -9.40 -5.53
C THR A 100 -21.92 -7.97 -5.61
N ILE A 101 -21.81 -7.24 -4.49
CA ILE A 101 -22.11 -5.80 -4.44
C ILE A 101 -20.83 -5.06 -4.81
N ASP A 102 -20.69 -4.73 -6.09
CA ASP A 102 -19.43 -4.19 -6.62
C ASP A 102 -19.27 -2.68 -6.42
N ASN A 103 -20.34 -1.97 -6.04
CA ASN A 103 -20.39 -0.52 -6.05
C ASN A 103 -20.52 0.05 -4.63
N ILE A 104 -19.37 0.39 -4.04
CA ILE A 104 -19.33 1.26 -2.87
C ILE A 104 -19.41 2.70 -3.37
N ALA A 105 -20.64 3.23 -3.38
CA ALA A 105 -20.88 4.64 -3.67
C ALA A 105 -20.44 5.49 -2.47
N LEU A 106 -19.14 5.76 -2.37
CA LEU A 106 -18.60 6.68 -1.37
C LEU A 106 -18.47 8.10 -1.97
N ASP A 107 -19.00 9.07 -1.25
CA ASP A 107 -18.93 10.48 -1.63
C ASP A 107 -17.51 11.04 -1.47
N GLN A 108 -17.03 11.75 -2.49
CA GLN A 108 -15.73 12.40 -2.47
C GLN A 108 -15.70 13.55 -1.45
N ALA A 109 -16.82 14.23 -1.20
CA ALA A 109 -16.89 15.30 -0.21
C ALA A 109 -16.57 14.74 1.19
N VAL A 110 -17.20 13.62 1.56
CA VAL A 110 -16.95 12.95 2.85
C VAL A 110 -15.48 12.52 3.01
N LEU A 111 -14.84 12.06 1.94
CA LEU A 111 -13.42 11.70 1.96
C LEU A 111 -12.52 12.91 2.21
N LYS A 112 -12.82 14.04 1.56
CA LYS A 112 -12.08 15.30 1.75
C LYS A 112 -12.28 15.87 3.15
N ASP A 113 -13.53 15.90 3.64
CA ASP A 113 -13.85 16.38 4.99
C ASP A 113 -13.13 15.55 6.05
N ASN A 114 -13.09 14.23 5.87
CA ASN A 114 -12.35 13.36 6.77
C ASN A 114 -10.84 13.60 6.71
N ALA A 115 -10.27 13.90 5.54
CA ALA A 115 -8.86 14.27 5.41
C ALA A 115 -8.55 15.56 6.19
N GLU A 116 -9.44 16.56 6.15
CA GLU A 116 -9.30 17.79 6.96
C GLU A 116 -9.40 17.50 8.45
N LYS A 117 -10.40 16.70 8.87
CA LYS A 117 -10.57 16.28 10.28
C LYS A 117 -9.29 15.60 10.79
N ILE A 118 -8.67 14.72 9.99
CA ILE A 118 -7.39 14.06 10.32
C ILE A 118 -6.26 15.08 10.48
N LYS A 119 -6.08 15.98 9.51
CA LYS A 119 -5.03 17.03 9.55
C LYS A 119 -5.17 17.88 10.81
N ASN A 120 -6.36 18.45 11.03
CA ASN A 120 -6.66 19.34 12.14
C ASN A 120 -6.46 18.63 13.48
N LYS A 121 -6.86 17.35 13.59
CA LYS A 121 -6.70 16.62 14.85
C LYS A 121 -5.24 16.33 15.16
N LEU A 122 -4.44 15.93 14.18
CA LEU A 122 -3.01 15.71 14.36
C LEU A 122 -2.29 17.01 14.75
N GLU A 123 -2.69 18.13 14.15
CA GLU A 123 -2.15 19.45 14.47
C GLU A 123 -2.44 19.86 15.92
N GLN A 124 -3.65 19.60 16.43
CA GLN A 124 -4.00 19.83 17.85
C GLN A 124 -3.10 19.07 18.84
N PHE A 125 -2.55 17.92 18.44
CA PHE A 125 -1.58 17.16 19.22
C PHE A 125 -0.12 17.61 19.00
N GLY A 126 0.06 18.74 18.30
CA GLY A 126 1.37 19.28 17.93
C GLY A 126 2.10 18.39 16.93
N ILE A 127 1.36 17.78 16.00
CA ILE A 127 1.91 17.00 14.90
C ILE A 127 1.46 17.64 13.60
N ARG A 128 2.35 18.44 12.99
CA ARG A 128 2.11 19.00 11.65
C ARG A 128 2.29 17.91 10.61
N VAL A 129 1.30 17.76 9.72
CA VAL A 129 1.29 16.72 8.67
C VAL A 129 0.81 17.32 7.35
N ALA A 130 1.42 16.88 6.26
CA ALA A 130 0.95 17.12 4.90
C ALA A 130 0.17 15.87 4.46
N MET A 131 -1.07 16.05 4.04
CA MET A 131 -1.86 14.94 3.47
C MET A 131 -1.39 14.66 2.04
N HIS A 132 -1.67 13.47 1.51
CA HIS A 132 -1.34 13.09 0.13
C HIS A 132 -2.55 12.39 -0.49
N ASP A 133 -2.43 11.09 -0.77
CA ASP A 133 -3.43 10.31 -1.50
C ASP A 133 -4.44 9.64 -0.57
N VAL A 134 -5.62 9.39 -1.10
CA VAL A 134 -6.67 8.61 -0.45
C VAL A 134 -6.97 7.38 -1.29
N HIS A 135 -6.76 6.20 -0.72
CA HIS A 135 -7.04 4.93 -1.36
C HIS A 135 -8.31 4.33 -0.76
N VAL A 136 -9.34 4.17 -1.58
CA VAL A 136 -10.62 3.59 -1.15
C VAL A 136 -10.56 2.08 -1.38
N GLY A 137 -10.64 1.29 -0.31
CA GLY A 137 -10.78 -0.16 -0.39
C GLY A 137 -12.21 -0.61 -0.12
N PRO A 138 -12.50 -1.93 -0.25
CA PRO A 138 -13.84 -2.47 -0.01
C PRO A 138 -14.33 -2.30 1.43
N THR A 139 -13.42 -2.50 2.39
CA THR A 139 -13.73 -2.45 3.83
C THR A 139 -13.18 -1.21 4.51
N VAL A 140 -12.07 -0.67 4.02
CA VAL A 140 -11.31 0.40 4.69
C VAL A 140 -10.84 1.45 3.69
N VAL A 141 -10.68 2.68 4.16
CA VAL A 141 -10.08 3.77 3.39
C VAL A 141 -8.73 4.11 4.01
N GLN A 142 -7.70 4.16 3.19
CA GLN A 142 -6.35 4.55 3.59
C GLN A 142 -6.09 6.01 3.23
N TYR A 143 -5.71 6.81 4.22
CA TYR A 143 -5.23 8.18 4.05
C TYR A 143 -3.71 8.19 4.18
N SER A 144 -3.02 8.64 3.14
CA SER A 144 -1.57 8.82 3.15
C SER A 144 -1.21 10.21 3.66
N LEU A 145 -0.25 10.29 4.56
CA LEU A 145 0.22 11.55 5.15
C LEU A 145 1.73 11.50 5.43
N LYS A 146 2.36 12.68 5.40
CA LYS A 146 3.76 12.89 5.72
C LYS A 146 3.87 13.82 6.93
N PRO A 147 4.36 13.36 8.09
CA PRO A 147 4.57 14.22 9.24
C PRO A 147 5.81 15.10 9.06
N SER A 148 5.88 16.21 9.78
CA SER A 148 7.10 17.03 9.86
C SER A 148 8.27 16.27 10.45
N ASP A 149 9.48 16.74 10.11
CA ASP A 149 10.72 16.14 10.57
C ASP A 149 10.81 16.12 12.10
N GLY A 150 11.32 15.01 12.63
CA GLY A 150 11.48 14.82 14.08
C GLY A 150 10.24 14.28 14.81
N VAL A 151 9.09 14.12 14.15
CA VAL A 151 7.93 13.43 14.74
C VAL A 151 8.18 11.93 14.78
N LYS A 152 8.11 11.34 15.98
CA LYS A 152 8.20 9.88 16.16
C LYS A 152 6.90 9.20 15.76
N LEU A 153 7.00 8.09 15.02
CA LEU A 153 5.85 7.25 14.66
C LEU A 153 5.03 6.79 15.89
N SER A 154 5.71 6.49 17.00
CA SER A 154 5.06 6.08 18.25
C SER A 154 4.06 7.11 18.78
N LYS A 155 4.30 8.40 18.52
CA LYS A 155 3.41 9.49 18.93
C LYS A 155 2.10 9.44 18.15
N ILE A 156 2.15 9.14 16.86
CA ILE A 156 0.97 9.02 16.00
C ILE A 156 0.17 7.76 16.36
N THR A 157 0.84 6.61 16.54
CA THR A 157 0.16 5.36 16.89
C THR A 157 -0.52 5.39 18.25
N ALA A 158 0.00 6.18 19.20
CA ALA A 158 -0.61 6.36 20.52
C ALA A 158 -1.95 7.09 20.44
N LEU A 159 -2.17 7.94 19.43
CA LEU A 159 -3.40 8.72 19.25
C LEU A 159 -4.53 7.93 18.59
N LYS A 160 -4.37 6.63 18.34
CA LYS A 160 -5.36 5.80 17.64
C LYS A 160 -6.79 5.97 18.16
N ASN A 161 -6.97 5.97 19.48
CA ASN A 161 -8.29 6.08 20.10
C ASN A 161 -8.88 7.49 19.95
N ASP A 162 -8.05 8.53 20.10
CA ASP A 162 -8.49 9.92 19.94
C ASP A 162 -8.83 10.24 18.48
N MET A 163 -8.09 9.65 17.53
CA MET A 163 -8.37 9.76 16.10
C MET A 163 -9.70 9.07 15.75
N ALA A 164 -9.96 7.89 16.32
CA ALA A 164 -11.23 7.20 16.13
C ALA A 164 -12.41 8.02 16.66
N MET A 165 -12.27 8.66 17.82
CA MET A 165 -13.30 9.54 18.38
C MET A 165 -13.56 10.76 17.50
N ALA A 166 -12.51 11.37 16.97
CA ALA A 166 -12.62 12.56 16.10
C ALA A 166 -13.30 12.26 14.76
N LEU A 167 -13.07 11.06 14.20
CA LEU A 167 -13.66 10.62 12.93
C LEU A 167 -15.05 10.01 13.08
N ALA A 168 -15.38 9.45 14.25
CA ALA A 168 -16.69 8.86 14.53
C ALA A 168 -17.75 9.91 14.88
N ALA A 169 -17.35 11.13 15.25
CA ALA A 169 -18.28 12.23 15.45
C ALA A 169 -18.78 12.73 14.07
N PRO A 170 -20.06 12.52 13.73
CA PRO A 170 -20.63 12.98 12.46
C PRO A 170 -20.49 14.50 12.33
#